data_AF-A0A2Y9BIL5-F1
#
_entry.id   AF-A0A2Y9BIL5-F1
#
_cell.length_a   1.000
_cell.length_b   1.000
_cell.length_c   1.000
_cell.angle_alpha   90.00
_cell.angle_beta   90.00
_cell.angle_gamma   90.00
#
_symmetry.space_group_name_H-M   'P 1'
#
loop_
_entity.id
_entity.type
_entity.pdbx_description
1 polymer ?
#
loop_
_entity_poly.entity_id
_entity_poly.type
_entity_poly.pdbx_seq_one_letter_code
_entity_poly.pdbx_strand_id
1 'polypeptide(L)'
;MKKTKTVLSGKQLLCKGAAVLSGAALLAGWILTGNTGIASEDKKIYEEAASLQPVVDEIGFQDFKLEDYPVAMYDGKHDYVFYNGEIEKREPVLETFAGTAYPVGDHFEVIIPTMKRFESLLSLAGGVEGMASGSGYGEEEQTATIWHEAFHAWQLSSHQIMGERMTPEDFTEDMETASGQAGETEEDFFKKEVDQKKDVKKELEQEMRLLKKIVTGSAMEKGKIDEVRNAVLEYRKLEDGRREKMTQEAADAERRCELTEGTAYYVEGIVLKAEKGSDKGGQTYKERYLETLDKYEDGRGKYYRIGMAKCLILDQLSPDWKETMDFSKSLDEMLDEAVSAVK
;
A
#
# COMPACT_ATOMS: atom_id res chain seq x y z
N MET A 1 -23.77 57.27 -48.69
CA MET A 1 -23.05 56.66 -47.56
C MET A 1 -23.10 57.58 -46.35
N LYS A 2 -23.98 57.34 -45.39
CA LYS A 2 -23.92 57.98 -44.05
C LYS A 2 -23.45 56.90 -43.07
N LYS A 3 -22.21 57.03 -42.58
CA LYS A 3 -21.69 56.19 -41.47
C LYS A 3 -22.26 56.75 -40.17
N THR A 4 -23.21 56.05 -39.58
CA THR A 4 -23.71 56.33 -38.23
C THR A 4 -22.62 55.90 -37.24
N LYS A 5 -21.97 56.86 -36.58
CA LYS A 5 -21.10 56.58 -35.43
C LYS A 5 -21.99 56.32 -34.22
N THR A 6 -22.09 55.07 -33.80
CA THR A 6 -22.76 54.68 -32.56
C THR A 6 -21.90 55.16 -31.39
N VAL A 7 -22.34 56.21 -30.70
CA VAL A 7 -21.75 56.66 -29.44
C VAL A 7 -22.26 55.72 -28.34
N LEU A 8 -21.41 54.82 -27.87
CA LEU A 8 -21.69 53.95 -26.71
C LEU A 8 -21.75 54.83 -25.45
N SER A 9 -22.77 54.65 -24.62
CA SER A 9 -22.93 55.42 -23.37
C SER A 9 -21.86 55.01 -22.35
N GLY A 10 -21.48 55.91 -21.44
CA GLY A 10 -20.45 55.64 -20.42
C GLY A 10 -20.70 54.39 -19.56
N LYS A 11 -21.97 53.97 -19.41
CA LYS A 11 -22.34 52.70 -18.75
C LYS A 11 -21.94 51.46 -19.57
N GLN A 12 -22.00 51.53 -20.90
CA GLN A 12 -21.59 50.43 -21.79
C GLN A 12 -20.06 50.26 -21.85
N LEU A 13 -19.30 51.35 -21.65
CA LEU A 13 -17.84 51.28 -21.52
C LEU A 13 -17.41 50.68 -20.16
N LEU A 14 -18.08 51.04 -19.07
CA LEU A 14 -17.84 50.46 -17.73
C LEU A 14 -18.18 48.97 -17.67
N CYS A 15 -19.31 48.53 -18.24
CA CYS A 15 -19.66 47.10 -18.28
C CYS A 15 -18.70 46.28 -19.16
N LYS A 16 -18.17 46.86 -20.24
CA LYS A 16 -17.17 46.19 -21.09
C LYS A 16 -15.80 46.11 -20.42
N GLY A 17 -15.38 47.14 -19.68
CA GLY A 17 -14.15 47.13 -18.89
C GLY A 17 -14.19 46.09 -17.76
N ALA A 18 -15.32 45.99 -17.05
CA ALA A 18 -15.54 44.98 -16.02
C ALA A 18 -15.53 43.55 -16.59
N ALA A 19 -16.21 43.32 -17.73
CA ALA A 19 -16.24 42.00 -18.38
C ALA A 19 -14.86 41.54 -18.88
N VAL A 20 -14.03 42.46 -19.37
CA VAL A 20 -12.65 42.15 -19.82
C VAL A 20 -11.74 41.83 -18.63
N LEU A 21 -11.87 42.53 -17.51
CA LEU A 21 -11.11 42.24 -16.28
C LEU A 21 -11.53 40.91 -15.65
N SER A 22 -12.82 40.60 -15.59
CA SER A 22 -13.31 39.30 -15.14
C SER A 22 -12.88 38.16 -16.08
N GLY A 23 -12.88 38.38 -17.39
CA GLY A 23 -12.42 37.40 -18.38
C GLY A 23 -10.92 37.13 -18.30
N ALA A 24 -10.09 38.16 -18.08
CA ALA A 24 -8.65 38.00 -17.87
C ALA A 24 -8.33 37.32 -16.53
N ALA A 25 -9.08 37.60 -15.47
CA ALA A 25 -8.94 36.93 -14.17
C ALA A 25 -9.39 35.45 -14.24
N LEU A 26 -10.44 35.14 -14.99
CA LEU A 26 -10.85 33.76 -15.27
C LEU A 26 -9.85 33.02 -16.15
N LEU A 27 -9.26 33.67 -17.15
CA LEU A 27 -8.18 33.10 -17.97
C LEU A 27 -6.90 32.88 -17.16
N ALA A 28 -6.50 33.82 -16.30
CA ALA A 28 -5.37 33.64 -15.39
C ALA A 28 -5.66 32.54 -14.37
N GLY A 29 -6.88 32.50 -13.83
CA GLY A 29 -7.36 31.41 -12.98
C GLY A 29 -7.35 30.07 -13.71
N TRP A 30 -7.73 30.02 -14.99
CA TRP A 30 -7.71 28.81 -15.82
C TRP A 30 -6.31 28.42 -16.29
N ILE A 31 -5.38 29.35 -16.44
CA ILE A 31 -3.97 29.04 -16.70
C ILE A 31 -3.27 28.56 -15.41
N LEU A 32 -3.64 29.12 -14.25
CA LEU A 32 -3.14 28.71 -12.94
C LEU A 32 -3.76 27.40 -12.42
N THR A 33 -5.02 27.10 -12.76
CA THR A 33 -5.72 25.85 -12.34
C THR A 33 -5.83 24.80 -13.45
N GLY A 34 -5.77 25.19 -14.72
CA GLY A 34 -5.83 24.29 -15.87
C GLY A 34 -4.51 23.60 -16.18
N ASN A 35 -3.40 24.00 -15.56
CA ASN A 35 -2.08 23.41 -15.77
C ASN A 35 -1.86 22.06 -15.06
N THR A 36 -2.73 21.61 -14.15
CA THR A 36 -2.52 20.31 -13.50
C THR A 36 -3.54 19.24 -13.85
N GLY A 37 -4.71 19.55 -14.41
CA GLY A 37 -5.71 18.58 -14.90
C GLY A 37 -6.37 17.63 -13.86
N ILE A 38 -5.69 17.33 -12.75
CA ILE A 38 -6.13 16.46 -11.66
C ILE A 38 -7.13 17.16 -10.73
N ALA A 39 -8.06 16.39 -10.17
CA ALA A 39 -9.08 16.91 -9.27
C ALA A 39 -8.47 17.37 -7.93
N SER A 40 -9.13 18.33 -7.27
CA SER A 40 -8.67 18.84 -5.97
C SER A 40 -8.72 17.79 -4.85
N GLU A 41 -9.61 16.81 -4.97
CA GLU A 41 -9.75 15.69 -4.04
C GLU A 41 -8.50 14.80 -4.06
N ASP A 42 -8.06 14.36 -5.24
CA ASP A 42 -6.85 13.56 -5.41
C ASP A 42 -5.59 14.30 -4.92
N LYS A 43 -5.48 15.62 -5.16
CA LYS A 43 -4.40 16.44 -4.60
C LYS A 43 -4.40 16.43 -3.08
N LYS A 44 -5.57 16.59 -2.47
CA LYS A 44 -5.74 16.59 -1.02
C LYS A 44 -5.34 15.24 -0.42
N ILE A 45 -5.66 14.12 -1.09
CA ILE A 45 -5.23 12.78 -0.67
C ILE A 45 -3.70 12.69 -0.63
N TYR A 46 -3.00 13.15 -1.67
CA TYR A 46 -1.54 13.17 -1.65
C TYR A 46 -0.98 14.07 -0.54
N GLU A 47 -1.52 15.28 -0.39
CA GLU A 47 -1.11 16.21 0.67
C GLU A 47 -1.33 15.62 2.08
N GLU A 48 -2.45 14.92 2.28
CA GLU A 48 -2.76 14.20 3.53
C GLU A 48 -1.76 13.05 3.74
N ALA A 49 -1.49 12.23 2.73
CA ALA A 49 -0.49 11.17 2.80
C ALA A 49 0.91 11.71 3.17
N ALA A 50 1.37 12.76 2.51
CA ALA A 50 2.65 13.42 2.81
C ALA A 50 2.69 13.99 4.24
N SER A 51 1.56 14.52 4.73
CA SER A 51 1.47 15.06 6.09
C SER A 51 1.59 14.01 7.19
N LEU A 52 1.43 12.71 6.87
CA LEU A 52 1.56 11.59 7.81
C LEU A 52 3.01 11.09 7.97
N GLN A 53 3.99 11.68 7.27
CA GLN A 53 5.40 11.30 7.44
C GLN A 53 5.85 11.25 8.92
N PRO A 54 5.50 12.21 9.81
CA PRO A 54 5.88 12.11 11.22
C PRO A 54 5.33 10.88 11.94
N VAL A 55 4.15 10.39 11.55
CA VAL A 55 3.57 9.15 12.11
C VAL A 55 4.39 7.95 11.63
N VAL A 56 4.79 7.94 10.36
CA VAL A 56 5.60 6.86 9.79
C VAL A 56 7.03 6.88 10.33
N ASP A 57 7.58 8.05 10.61
CA ASP A 57 8.88 8.19 11.28
C ASP A 57 8.87 7.53 12.67
N GLU A 58 7.73 7.58 13.39
CA GLU A 58 7.54 6.89 14.68
C GLU A 58 7.46 5.36 14.53
N ILE A 59 7.18 4.84 13.32
CA ILE A 59 7.26 3.40 13.03
C ILE A 59 8.74 2.95 13.07
N GLY A 60 9.70 3.79 12.67
CA GLY A 60 11.12 3.50 12.84
C GLY A 60 11.77 2.63 11.76
N PHE A 61 11.18 2.56 10.55
CA PHE A 61 11.92 2.07 9.38
C PHE A 61 12.94 3.11 8.95
N GLN A 62 14.22 2.76 9.00
CA GLN A 62 15.30 3.70 8.75
C GLN A 62 15.25 4.24 7.32
N ASP A 63 15.36 5.56 7.18
CA ASP A 63 15.44 6.27 5.89
C ASP A 63 14.23 6.05 4.95
N PHE A 64 13.09 5.56 5.47
CA PHE A 64 11.85 5.43 4.69
C PHE A 64 11.06 6.74 4.67
N LYS A 65 10.97 7.39 3.50
CA LYS A 65 10.19 8.61 3.31
C LYS A 65 9.32 8.56 2.07
N LEU A 66 8.09 9.05 2.16
CA LEU A 66 7.17 9.09 1.03
C LEU A 66 7.70 10.01 -0.09
N GLU A 67 8.25 11.17 0.27
CA GLU A 67 8.71 12.18 -0.69
C GLU A 67 9.91 11.71 -1.55
N ASP A 68 10.60 10.64 -1.15
CA ASP A 68 11.71 10.08 -1.94
C ASP A 68 11.21 9.35 -3.19
N TYR A 69 9.91 8.99 -3.26
CA TYR A 69 9.30 8.24 -4.35
C TYR A 69 8.22 9.08 -5.07
N PRO A 70 8.28 9.25 -6.40
CA PRO A 70 7.21 9.89 -7.15
C PRO A 70 5.89 9.12 -7.00
N VAL A 71 4.78 9.83 -6.82
CA VAL A 71 3.43 9.25 -6.77
C VAL A 71 2.66 9.66 -8.01
N ALA A 72 2.39 8.73 -8.91
CA ALA A 72 1.60 8.94 -10.12
C ALA A 72 0.13 8.53 -9.89
N MET A 73 -0.77 9.50 -10.01
CA MET A 73 -2.22 9.26 -9.97
C MET A 73 -2.79 9.16 -11.39
N TYR A 74 -3.33 8.00 -11.75
CA TYR A 74 -3.85 7.70 -13.09
C TYR A 74 -5.35 8.01 -13.21
N ASP A 75 -5.73 8.87 -14.17
CA ASP A 75 -7.14 9.26 -14.42
C ASP A 75 -7.88 8.40 -15.47
N GLY A 76 -7.22 7.39 -16.02
CA GLY A 76 -7.71 6.63 -17.18
C GLY A 76 -7.17 7.13 -18.52
N LYS A 77 -6.37 8.20 -18.53
CA LYS A 77 -5.75 8.77 -19.74
C LYS A 77 -4.35 9.32 -19.52
N HIS A 78 -4.08 9.88 -18.34
CA HIS A 78 -2.79 10.49 -18.01
C HIS A 78 -2.41 10.13 -16.59
N ASP A 79 -1.10 10.13 -16.35
CA ASP A 79 -0.55 10.18 -15.00
C ASP A 79 -0.36 11.63 -14.57
N TYR A 80 -0.71 11.90 -13.31
CA TYR A 80 -0.35 13.12 -12.61
C TYR A 80 0.65 12.76 -11.51
N VAL A 81 1.91 13.08 -11.75
CA VAL A 81 3.05 12.67 -10.93
C VAL A 81 3.34 13.76 -9.91
N PHE A 82 3.18 13.43 -8.65
CA PHE A 82 3.53 14.27 -7.51
C PHE A 82 4.97 13.96 -7.09
N TYR A 83 5.86 14.93 -7.22
CA TYR A 83 7.26 14.78 -6.84
C TYR A 83 7.94 16.13 -6.59
N ASN A 84 8.77 16.24 -5.55
CA ASN A 84 9.51 17.47 -5.19
C ASN A 84 8.63 18.74 -5.11
N GLY A 85 7.38 18.59 -4.67
CA GLY A 85 6.42 19.70 -4.56
C GLY A 85 5.82 20.17 -5.89
N GLU A 86 6.10 19.47 -7.00
CA GLU A 86 5.53 19.73 -8.32
C GLU A 86 4.54 18.63 -8.73
N ILE A 87 3.64 18.97 -9.67
CA ILE A 87 2.71 18.02 -10.28
C ILE A 87 2.96 18.04 -11.79
N GLU A 88 3.56 16.97 -12.31
CA GLU A 88 3.78 16.78 -13.75
C GLU A 88 2.63 15.96 -14.34
N LYS A 89 2.15 16.37 -15.52
CA LYS A 89 1.18 15.58 -16.30
C LYS A 89 1.90 14.88 -17.45
N ARG A 90 1.80 13.55 -17.53
CA ARG A 90 2.42 12.74 -18.60
C ARG A 90 1.49 11.65 -19.14
N GLU A 91 1.91 11.01 -20.23
CA GLU A 91 1.27 9.77 -20.70
C GLU A 91 1.46 8.66 -19.66
N PRO A 92 0.47 7.76 -19.49
CA PRO A 92 0.51 6.75 -18.45
C PRO A 92 1.64 5.75 -18.69
N VAL A 93 2.44 5.49 -17.64
CA VAL A 93 3.48 4.45 -17.70
C VAL A 93 2.89 3.05 -17.52
N LEU A 94 1.80 2.95 -16.77
CA LEU A 94 1.04 1.72 -16.57
C LEU A 94 -0.45 2.04 -16.47
N GLU A 95 -1.26 1.43 -17.33
CA GLU A 95 -2.71 1.51 -17.24
C GLU A 95 -3.23 0.55 -16.15
N THR A 96 -3.05 0.91 -14.88
CA THR A 96 -3.48 0.09 -13.73
C THR A 96 -4.84 0.51 -13.15
N PHE A 97 -5.48 -0.43 -12.47
CA PHE A 97 -6.74 -0.25 -11.74
C PHE A 97 -6.58 -0.46 -10.23
N ALA A 98 -5.38 -0.81 -9.79
CA ALA A 98 -5.00 -0.99 -8.39
C ALA A 98 -3.65 -0.28 -8.14
N GLY A 99 -3.32 -0.02 -6.88
CA GLY A 99 -2.02 0.51 -6.50
C GLY A 99 -0.90 -0.48 -6.83
N THR A 100 0.26 0.05 -7.21
CA THR A 100 1.48 -0.74 -7.42
C THR A 100 2.73 0.16 -7.39
N ALA A 101 3.83 -0.33 -6.83
CA ALA A 101 5.17 0.19 -7.13
C ALA A 101 5.65 -0.31 -8.50
N TYR A 102 6.05 0.60 -9.39
CA TYR A 102 6.37 0.30 -10.78
C TYR A 102 7.69 0.93 -11.25
N PRO A 103 8.52 0.23 -12.04
CA PRO A 103 9.75 0.82 -12.58
C PRO A 103 9.46 1.87 -13.65
N VAL A 104 10.06 3.06 -13.51
CA VAL A 104 10.01 4.14 -14.51
C VAL A 104 11.43 4.60 -14.79
N GLY A 105 12.02 4.12 -15.88
CA GLY A 105 13.43 4.38 -16.15
C GLY A 105 14.33 3.69 -15.12
N ASP A 106 15.03 4.48 -14.31
CA ASP A 106 16.06 4.03 -13.35
C ASP A 106 15.59 4.03 -11.88
N HIS A 107 14.30 4.24 -11.64
CA HIS A 107 13.72 4.31 -10.29
C HIS A 107 12.34 3.65 -10.24
N PHE A 108 11.80 3.51 -9.03
CA PHE A 108 10.44 3.04 -8.79
C PHE A 108 9.52 4.21 -8.43
N GLU A 109 8.32 4.18 -8.98
CA GLU A 109 7.24 5.13 -8.67
C GLU A 109 6.03 4.41 -8.09
N VAL A 110 5.26 5.11 -7.27
CA VAL A 110 3.95 4.63 -6.79
C VAL A 110 2.90 4.98 -7.82
N ILE A 111 2.30 3.99 -8.47
CA ILE A 111 1.23 4.19 -9.45
C ILE A 111 -0.10 3.77 -8.83
N ILE A 112 -1.04 4.72 -8.74
CA ILE A 112 -2.38 4.48 -8.18
C ILE A 112 -3.46 5.09 -9.06
N PRO A 113 -4.68 4.52 -9.13
CA PRO A 113 -5.79 5.20 -9.77
C PRO A 113 -6.26 6.43 -8.98
N THR A 114 -6.78 7.45 -9.66
CA THR A 114 -7.57 8.52 -9.01
C THR A 114 -8.83 7.95 -8.34
N MET A 115 -9.37 8.64 -7.32
CA MET A 115 -10.59 8.23 -6.61
C MET A 115 -11.74 7.97 -7.59
N LYS A 116 -11.96 8.90 -8.52
CA LYS A 116 -12.99 8.77 -9.55
C LYS A 116 -12.81 7.53 -10.42
N ARG A 117 -11.56 7.19 -10.77
CA ARG A 117 -11.27 6.00 -11.59
C ARG A 117 -11.57 4.73 -10.80
N PHE A 118 -11.22 4.71 -9.52
CA PHE A 118 -11.53 3.61 -8.61
C PHE A 118 -13.05 3.43 -8.41
N GLU A 119 -13.79 4.50 -8.13
CA GLU A 119 -15.26 4.48 -8.01
C GLU A 119 -15.93 3.98 -9.30
N SER A 120 -15.46 4.46 -10.46
CA SER A 120 -15.96 4.00 -11.75
C SER A 120 -15.78 2.49 -11.90
N LEU A 121 -14.69 1.91 -11.43
CA LEU A 121 -14.46 0.47 -11.49
C LEU A 121 -15.40 -0.28 -10.54
N LEU A 122 -15.52 0.14 -9.29
CA LEU A 122 -16.43 -0.48 -8.33
C LEU A 122 -17.88 -0.48 -8.83
N SER A 123 -18.30 0.62 -9.48
CA SER A 123 -19.63 0.76 -10.06
C SER A 123 -19.88 -0.19 -11.26
N LEU A 124 -18.82 -0.50 -12.03
CA LEU A 124 -18.89 -1.40 -13.18
C LEU A 124 -18.80 -2.87 -12.77
N ALA A 125 -18.01 -3.17 -11.73
CA ALA A 125 -17.78 -4.52 -11.25
C ALA A 125 -18.88 -5.03 -10.30
N GLY A 126 -19.95 -4.26 -10.08
CA GLY A 126 -21.11 -4.67 -9.30
C GLY A 126 -20.86 -4.81 -7.80
N GLY A 127 -19.81 -4.16 -7.26
CA GLY A 127 -19.36 -4.35 -5.89
C GLY A 127 -18.71 -5.72 -5.70
N VAL A 128 -17.42 -5.82 -6.04
CA VAL A 128 -16.65 -7.05 -5.83
C VAL A 128 -16.35 -7.18 -4.34
N GLU A 129 -17.05 -8.11 -3.68
CA GLU A 129 -16.66 -8.64 -2.37
C GLU A 129 -15.23 -9.20 -2.50
N GLY A 130 -14.28 -8.54 -1.84
CA GLY A 130 -12.85 -8.89 -1.92
C GLY A 130 -11.94 -7.69 -1.62
N MET A 131 -12.18 -6.55 -2.26
CA MET A 131 -11.51 -5.27 -1.91
C MET A 131 -12.32 -4.43 -0.91
N ALA A 132 -13.57 -4.83 -0.65
CA ALA A 132 -14.53 -4.15 0.22
C ALA A 132 -15.08 -5.08 1.31
N SER A 133 -14.24 -5.88 1.97
CA SER A 133 -14.68 -6.47 3.26
C SER A 133 -14.51 -5.43 4.36
N GLY A 134 -15.51 -4.53 4.48
CA GLY A 134 -15.58 -3.47 5.49
C GLY A 134 -15.56 -2.06 4.88
N SER A 135 -16.53 -1.23 5.28
CA SER A 135 -16.71 0.24 5.06
C SER A 135 -16.63 0.88 3.67
N GLY A 136 -16.14 0.21 2.62
CA GLY A 136 -15.91 0.83 1.30
C GLY A 136 -14.51 1.45 1.21
N TYR A 137 -14.04 1.71 -0.02
CA TYR A 137 -12.76 2.38 -0.29
C TYR A 137 -13.00 3.88 -0.44
N GLY A 138 -12.34 4.69 0.38
CA GLY A 138 -12.44 6.14 0.39
C GLY A 138 -11.08 6.83 0.39
N GLU A 139 -11.09 8.14 0.67
CA GLU A 139 -9.87 8.96 0.77
C GLU A 139 -8.85 8.33 1.74
N GLU A 140 -9.34 7.81 2.87
CA GLU A 140 -8.49 7.24 3.92
C GLU A 140 -7.77 5.95 3.46
N GLU A 141 -8.50 5.05 2.82
CA GLU A 141 -7.91 3.85 2.23
C GLU A 141 -6.93 4.19 1.11
N GLN A 142 -7.17 5.25 0.34
CA GLN A 142 -6.25 5.68 -0.70
C GLN A 142 -4.96 6.28 -0.12
N THR A 143 -5.04 7.07 0.95
CA THR A 143 -3.86 7.52 1.70
C THR A 143 -3.05 6.33 2.21
N ALA A 144 -3.69 5.35 2.83
CA ALA A 144 -3.01 4.15 3.32
C ALA A 144 -2.38 3.34 2.17
N THR A 145 -3.07 3.23 1.03
CA THR A 145 -2.55 2.56 -0.19
C THR A 145 -1.29 3.25 -0.71
N ILE A 146 -1.23 4.59 -0.72
CA ILE A 146 -0.02 5.34 -1.12
C ILE A 146 1.18 4.91 -0.27
N TRP A 147 1.00 4.79 1.04
CA TRP A 147 2.05 4.36 1.95
C TRP A 147 2.44 2.90 1.79
N HIS A 148 1.48 2.00 1.53
CA HIS A 148 1.74 0.59 1.20
C HIS A 148 2.66 0.48 -0.02
N GLU A 149 2.29 1.15 -1.12
CA GLU A 149 3.08 1.10 -2.36
C GLU A 149 4.41 1.85 -2.26
N ALA A 150 4.46 2.96 -1.52
CA ALA A 150 5.72 3.64 -1.23
C ALA A 150 6.68 2.73 -0.45
N PHE A 151 6.14 1.89 0.45
CA PHE A 151 6.96 0.90 1.17
C PHE A 151 7.54 -0.15 0.21
N HIS A 152 6.78 -0.60 -0.79
CA HIS A 152 7.31 -1.47 -1.84
C HIS A 152 8.40 -0.77 -2.67
N ALA A 153 8.22 0.50 -3.04
CA ALA A 153 9.24 1.27 -3.74
C ALA A 153 10.54 1.39 -2.91
N TRP A 154 10.42 1.56 -1.58
CA TRP A 154 11.55 1.55 -0.65
C TRP A 154 12.22 0.18 -0.54
N GLN A 155 11.45 -0.90 -0.39
CA GLN A 155 11.94 -2.27 -0.39
C GLN A 155 12.77 -2.57 -1.65
N LEU A 156 12.23 -2.25 -2.83
CA LEU A 156 12.84 -2.54 -4.12
C LEU A 156 14.06 -1.67 -4.42
N SER A 157 14.06 -0.40 -3.99
CA SER A 157 15.17 0.53 -4.22
C SER A 157 16.37 0.29 -3.30
N SER A 158 16.12 -0.13 -2.06
CA SER A 158 17.10 -0.06 -0.98
C SER A 158 17.57 -1.42 -0.47
N HIS A 159 16.86 -2.51 -0.78
CA HIS A 159 17.09 -3.80 -0.12
C HIS A 159 17.23 -4.98 -1.07
N GLN A 160 17.88 -6.03 -0.56
CA GLN A 160 17.84 -7.36 -1.15
C GLN A 160 16.82 -8.18 -0.37
N ILE A 161 15.72 -8.56 -1.01
CA ILE A 161 14.66 -9.34 -0.39
C ILE A 161 15.08 -10.81 -0.40
N MET A 162 15.35 -11.36 0.78
CA MET A 162 15.87 -12.72 0.95
C MET A 162 17.13 -13.01 0.09
N GLY A 163 17.98 -11.99 -0.10
CA GLY A 163 19.20 -12.07 -0.89
C GLY A 163 19.03 -11.81 -2.40
N GLU A 164 17.80 -11.60 -2.86
CA GLU A 164 17.50 -11.25 -4.25
C GLU A 164 17.40 -9.73 -4.40
N ARG A 165 18.13 -9.16 -5.36
CA ARG A 165 18.00 -7.75 -5.75
C ARG A 165 17.23 -7.68 -7.04
N MET A 166 16.20 -6.86 -7.08
CA MET A 166 15.44 -6.57 -8.29
C MET A 166 15.70 -5.12 -8.68
N THR A 167 16.42 -4.90 -9.78
CA THR A 167 16.59 -3.56 -10.35
C THR A 167 15.36 -3.18 -11.19
N PRO A 168 15.12 -1.89 -11.47
CA PRO A 168 14.08 -1.47 -12.41
C PRO A 168 14.20 -2.15 -13.77
N GLU A 169 15.43 -2.36 -14.24
CA GLU A 169 15.71 -3.09 -15.48
C GLU A 169 15.32 -4.56 -15.39
N ASP A 170 15.70 -5.26 -14.31
CA ASP A 170 15.33 -6.66 -14.08
C ASP A 170 13.80 -6.82 -14.03
N PHE A 171 13.12 -5.91 -13.32
CA PHE A 171 11.65 -5.91 -13.21
C PHE A 171 10.99 -5.74 -14.59
N THR A 172 11.52 -4.83 -15.41
CA THR A 172 11.02 -4.59 -16.76
C THR A 172 11.21 -5.82 -17.65
N GLU A 173 12.38 -6.46 -17.60
CA GLU A 173 12.66 -7.68 -18.35
C GLU A 173 11.75 -8.84 -17.90
N ASP A 174 11.55 -9.01 -16.60
CA ASP A 174 10.63 -10.02 -16.04
C ASP A 174 9.19 -9.80 -16.50
N MET A 175 8.73 -8.54 -16.57
CA MET A 175 7.40 -8.24 -17.09
C MET A 175 7.25 -8.52 -18.58
N GLU A 176 8.24 -8.13 -19.39
CA GLU A 176 8.23 -8.37 -20.84
C GLU A 176 8.25 -9.88 -21.13
N THR A 177 9.08 -10.64 -20.42
CA THR A 177 9.17 -12.09 -20.56
C THR A 177 7.91 -12.81 -20.08
N ALA A 178 7.32 -12.38 -18.96
CA ALA A 178 6.04 -12.89 -18.46
C ALA A 178 4.87 -12.59 -19.42
N SER A 179 4.87 -11.44 -20.09
CA SER A 179 3.85 -11.11 -21.09
C SER A 179 3.90 -12.02 -22.34
N GLY A 180 5.05 -12.65 -22.60
CA GLY A 180 5.29 -13.54 -23.73
C GLY A 180 5.24 -15.04 -23.42
N GLN A 181 5.27 -15.44 -22.14
CA GLN A 181 5.25 -16.83 -21.71
C GLN A 181 4.01 -17.12 -20.88
N ALA A 182 3.24 -18.16 -21.24
CA ALA A 182 2.17 -18.71 -20.42
C ALA A 182 2.77 -19.52 -19.24
N GLY A 183 3.52 -18.84 -18.37
CA GLY A 183 4.02 -19.39 -17.12
C GLY A 183 2.93 -19.49 -16.06
N GLU A 184 3.15 -20.33 -15.05
CA GLU A 184 2.34 -20.37 -13.83
C GLU A 184 2.57 -19.05 -13.07
N THR A 185 1.51 -18.30 -12.77
CA THR A 185 1.64 -17.09 -11.95
C THR A 185 1.93 -17.47 -10.50
N GLU A 186 2.51 -16.56 -9.71
CA GLU A 186 2.71 -16.79 -8.26
C GLU A 186 1.37 -17.11 -7.55
N GLU A 187 0.29 -16.47 -7.99
CA GLU A 187 -1.07 -16.73 -7.51
C GLU A 187 -1.53 -18.16 -7.83
N ASP A 188 -1.24 -18.66 -9.04
CA ASP A 188 -1.54 -20.06 -9.43
C ASP A 188 -0.66 -21.05 -8.66
N PHE A 189 0.60 -20.69 -8.44
CA PHE A 189 1.56 -21.47 -7.67
C PHE A 189 1.08 -21.68 -6.23
N PHE A 190 0.68 -20.62 -5.52
CA PHE A 190 0.12 -20.75 -4.17
C PHE A 190 -1.18 -21.56 -4.15
N LYS A 191 -2.04 -21.40 -5.16
CA LYS A 191 -3.26 -22.20 -5.27
C LYS A 191 -2.96 -23.69 -5.33
N LYS A 192 -2.00 -24.07 -6.15
CA LYS A 192 -1.59 -25.46 -6.34
C LYS A 192 -0.82 -26.02 -5.14
N GLU A 193 0.17 -25.28 -4.65
CA GLU A 193 1.09 -25.79 -3.63
C GLU A 193 0.52 -25.72 -2.21
N VAL A 194 -0.47 -24.84 -1.97
CA VAL A 194 -1.04 -24.59 -0.64
C VAL A 194 -2.55 -24.75 -0.63
N ASP A 195 -3.29 -23.95 -1.41
CA ASP A 195 -4.76 -23.85 -1.25
C ASP A 195 -5.50 -25.16 -1.60
N GLN A 196 -5.00 -25.90 -2.58
CA GLN A 196 -5.57 -27.18 -3.03
C GLN A 196 -5.14 -28.37 -2.16
N LYS A 197 -4.08 -28.22 -1.34
CA LYS A 197 -3.60 -29.26 -0.41
C LYS A 197 -4.32 -29.13 0.93
N LYS A 198 -5.38 -29.91 1.10
CA LYS A 198 -6.32 -29.80 2.24
C LYS A 198 -5.66 -29.84 3.63
N ASP A 199 -4.62 -30.64 3.79
CA ASP A 199 -3.86 -30.76 5.03
C ASP A 199 -3.01 -29.52 5.30
N VAL A 200 -2.27 -29.04 4.29
CA VAL A 200 -1.47 -27.81 4.37
C VAL A 200 -2.37 -26.60 4.64
N LYS A 201 -3.45 -26.43 3.87
CA LYS A 201 -4.43 -25.35 4.07
C LYS A 201 -5.02 -25.35 5.47
N LYS A 202 -5.41 -26.52 5.99
CA LYS A 202 -6.00 -26.63 7.33
C LYS A 202 -5.01 -26.23 8.43
N GLU A 203 -3.73 -26.57 8.29
CA GLU A 203 -2.69 -26.20 9.25
C GLU A 203 -2.37 -24.71 9.18
N LEU A 204 -2.34 -24.13 7.96
CA LEU A 204 -2.18 -22.69 7.78
C LEU A 204 -3.33 -21.90 8.44
N GLU A 205 -4.58 -22.36 8.31
CA GLU A 205 -5.69 -21.75 9.04
C GLU A 205 -5.53 -21.86 10.57
N GLN A 206 -4.90 -22.92 11.08
CA GLN A 206 -4.61 -23.05 12.52
C GLN A 206 -3.53 -22.07 12.97
N GLU A 207 -2.48 -21.91 12.17
CA GLU A 207 -1.43 -20.92 12.35
C GLU A 207 -2.00 -19.50 12.39
N MET A 208 -2.81 -19.12 11.40
CA MET A 208 -3.44 -17.79 11.35
C MET A 208 -4.33 -17.51 12.57
N ARG A 209 -5.12 -18.51 13.02
CA ARG A 209 -5.93 -18.39 14.25
C ARG A 209 -5.05 -18.21 15.49
N LEU A 210 -3.91 -18.89 15.56
CA LEU A 210 -2.98 -18.75 16.68
C LEU A 210 -2.31 -17.38 16.67
N LEU A 211 -1.82 -16.91 15.51
CA LEU A 211 -1.27 -15.57 15.34
C LEU A 211 -2.27 -14.48 15.75
N LYS A 212 -3.52 -14.55 15.28
CA LYS A 212 -4.58 -13.64 15.71
C LYS A 212 -4.78 -13.68 17.23
N LYS A 213 -4.83 -14.88 17.82
CA LYS A 213 -4.98 -15.04 19.28
C LYS A 213 -3.81 -14.43 20.05
N ILE A 214 -2.58 -14.51 19.53
CA ILE A 214 -1.42 -13.85 20.12
C ILE A 214 -1.62 -12.34 20.07
N VAL A 215 -1.77 -11.78 18.86
CA VAL A 215 -1.87 -10.33 18.61
C VAL A 215 -3.02 -9.69 19.39
N THR A 216 -4.19 -10.33 19.42
CA THR A 216 -5.39 -9.81 20.11
C THR A 216 -5.52 -10.27 21.56
N GLY A 217 -4.55 -11.06 22.05
CA GLY A 217 -4.58 -11.66 23.38
C GLY A 217 -4.20 -10.68 24.48
N SER A 218 -4.73 -10.90 25.69
CA SER A 218 -4.42 -10.05 26.85
C SER A 218 -2.94 -10.04 27.25
N ALA A 219 -2.15 -11.02 26.80
CA ALA A 219 -0.70 -11.04 27.02
C ALA A 219 0.00 -9.93 26.24
N MET A 220 -0.38 -9.71 24.97
CA MET A 220 0.08 -8.58 24.16
C MET A 220 -0.36 -7.26 24.79
N GLU A 221 -1.66 -7.10 25.09
CA GLU A 221 -2.22 -5.88 25.68
C GLU A 221 -1.53 -5.47 27.00
N LYS A 222 -1.14 -6.45 27.81
CA LYS A 222 -0.50 -6.23 29.13
C LYS A 222 1.02 -6.27 29.09
N GLY A 223 1.64 -6.39 27.91
CA GLY A 223 3.09 -6.46 27.76
C GLY A 223 3.73 -7.67 28.46
N LYS A 224 3.04 -8.81 28.54
CA LYS A 224 3.54 -10.02 29.20
C LYS A 224 4.44 -10.82 28.25
N ILE A 225 5.68 -10.36 28.13
CA ILE A 225 6.67 -10.88 27.17
C ILE A 225 6.82 -12.41 27.22
N ASP A 226 6.91 -13.02 28.40
CA ASP A 226 7.05 -14.49 28.51
C ASP A 226 5.84 -15.27 28.00
N GLU A 227 4.63 -14.74 28.20
CA GLU A 227 3.40 -15.36 27.69
C GLU A 227 3.34 -15.24 26.16
N VAL A 228 3.73 -14.09 25.61
CA VAL A 228 3.84 -13.87 24.15
C VAL A 228 4.89 -14.80 23.56
N ARG A 229 6.09 -14.85 24.14
CA ARG A 229 7.19 -15.72 23.73
C ARG A 229 6.77 -17.19 23.65
N ASN A 230 6.12 -17.71 24.69
CA ASN A 230 5.66 -19.10 24.71
C ASN A 230 4.61 -19.38 23.63
N ALA A 231 3.72 -18.43 23.35
CA ALA A 231 2.74 -18.58 22.30
C ALA A 231 3.37 -18.52 20.89
N VAL A 232 4.41 -17.71 20.70
CA VAL A 232 5.22 -17.71 19.46
C VAL A 232 5.92 -19.05 19.26
N LEU A 233 6.51 -19.64 20.31
CA LEU A 233 7.10 -20.99 20.22
C LEU A 233 6.07 -22.07 19.86
N GLU A 234 4.82 -21.96 20.34
CA GLU A 234 3.73 -22.84 19.92
C GLU A 234 3.39 -22.65 18.44
N TYR A 235 3.34 -21.40 17.97
CA TYR A 235 3.13 -21.07 16.57
C TYR A 235 4.22 -21.64 15.66
N ARG A 236 5.50 -21.39 15.99
CA ARG A 236 6.63 -21.86 15.18
C ARG A 236 6.66 -23.38 15.06
N LYS A 237 6.29 -24.11 16.12
CA LYS A 237 6.15 -25.57 16.06
C LYS A 237 5.07 -26.04 15.09
N LEU A 238 3.94 -25.33 15.00
CA LEU A 238 2.88 -25.67 14.03
C LEU A 238 3.36 -25.41 12.60
N GLU A 239 3.98 -24.26 12.38
CA GLU A 239 4.50 -23.86 11.09
C GLU A 239 5.60 -24.80 10.59
N ASP A 240 6.55 -25.19 11.44
CA ASP A 240 7.58 -26.17 11.08
C ASP A 240 6.95 -27.51 10.65
N GLY A 241 5.95 -27.98 11.40
CA GLY A 241 5.22 -29.21 11.07
C GLY A 241 4.43 -29.14 9.75
N ARG A 242 3.92 -27.96 9.40
CA ARG A 242 3.27 -27.72 8.09
C ARG A 242 4.31 -27.67 6.97
N ARG A 243 5.43 -26.97 7.18
CA ARG A 243 6.51 -26.80 6.19
C ARG A 243 7.18 -28.10 5.81
N GLU A 244 7.26 -29.08 6.71
CA GLU A 244 7.71 -30.45 6.40
C GLU A 244 6.88 -31.13 5.29
N LYS A 245 5.68 -30.64 5.00
CA LYS A 245 4.76 -31.16 3.97
C LYS A 245 4.78 -30.35 2.68
N MET A 246 5.57 -29.29 2.66
CA MET A 246 5.69 -28.36 1.54
C MET A 246 7.00 -28.57 0.80
N THR A 247 7.05 -28.11 -0.44
CA THR A 247 8.34 -27.97 -1.13
C THR A 247 9.10 -26.79 -0.54
N GLN A 248 10.43 -26.84 -0.62
CA GLN A 248 11.28 -25.72 -0.19
C GLN A 248 10.92 -24.44 -0.95
N GLU A 249 10.67 -24.55 -2.26
CA GLU A 249 10.23 -23.45 -3.13
C GLU A 249 8.92 -22.81 -2.64
N ALA A 250 7.92 -23.61 -2.24
CA ALA A 250 6.69 -23.07 -1.69
C ALA A 250 6.92 -22.37 -0.35
N ALA A 251 7.71 -22.96 0.54
CA ALA A 251 8.04 -22.36 1.84
C ALA A 251 8.85 -21.05 1.70
N ASP A 252 9.71 -20.94 0.68
CA ASP A 252 10.47 -19.72 0.42
C ASP A 252 9.61 -18.64 -0.24
N ALA A 253 8.68 -19.02 -1.13
CA ALA A 253 7.69 -18.11 -1.68
C ALA A 253 6.77 -17.52 -0.58
N GLU A 254 6.31 -18.35 0.37
CA GLU A 254 5.54 -17.87 1.52
C GLU A 254 6.33 -16.84 2.33
N ARG A 255 7.57 -17.17 2.71
CA ARG A 255 8.44 -16.28 3.49
C ARG A 255 8.72 -14.96 2.78
N ARG A 256 8.94 -15.00 1.46
CA ARG A 256 9.14 -13.81 0.64
C ARG A 256 7.89 -12.94 0.65
N CYS A 257 6.72 -13.53 0.40
CA CYS A 257 5.44 -12.83 0.35
C CYS A 257 5.06 -12.23 1.72
N GLU A 258 5.26 -12.96 2.81
CA GLU A 258 5.05 -12.44 4.16
C GLU A 258 5.99 -11.27 4.49
N LEU A 259 7.26 -11.36 4.08
CA LEU A 259 8.24 -10.30 4.29
C LEU A 259 7.90 -9.06 3.48
N THR A 260 7.56 -9.18 2.20
CA THR A 260 7.30 -8.03 1.32
C THR A 260 5.93 -7.42 1.59
N GLU A 261 4.88 -8.22 1.44
CA GLU A 261 3.49 -7.75 1.51
C GLU A 261 3.04 -7.56 2.96
N GLY A 262 3.48 -8.41 3.88
CA GLY A 262 3.08 -8.31 5.28
C GLY A 262 3.64 -7.08 6.00
N THR A 263 4.85 -6.64 5.64
CA THR A 263 5.44 -5.42 6.20
C THR A 263 4.84 -4.15 5.57
N ALA A 264 4.55 -4.17 4.27
CA ALA A 264 3.78 -3.10 3.62
C ALA A 264 2.36 -2.98 4.20
N TYR A 265 1.67 -4.11 4.41
CA TYR A 265 0.34 -4.16 5.01
C TYR A 265 0.34 -3.72 6.48
N TYR A 266 1.45 -3.93 7.20
CA TYR A 266 1.67 -3.37 8.54
C TYR A 266 1.79 -1.85 8.52
N VAL A 267 2.56 -1.27 7.60
CA VAL A 267 2.67 0.19 7.41
C VAL A 267 1.31 0.78 7.04
N GLU A 268 0.60 0.18 6.09
CA GLU A 268 -0.76 0.56 5.69
C GLU A 268 -1.69 0.65 6.90
N GLY A 269 -1.70 -0.40 7.74
CA GLY A 269 -2.52 -0.46 8.94
C GLY A 269 -2.20 0.63 9.96
N ILE A 270 -0.92 0.96 10.18
CA ILE A 270 -0.52 2.03 11.11
C ILE A 270 -0.97 3.40 10.60
N VAL A 271 -0.77 3.67 9.32
CA VAL A 271 -1.19 4.92 8.68
C VAL A 271 -2.71 5.08 8.81
N LEU A 272 -3.48 4.05 8.48
CA LEU A 272 -4.94 4.10 8.61
C LEU A 272 -5.40 4.29 10.06
N LYS A 273 -4.70 3.67 11.02
CA LYS A 273 -4.98 3.86 12.45
C LYS A 273 -4.73 5.30 12.90
N ALA A 274 -3.75 5.98 12.31
CA ALA A 274 -3.38 7.35 12.66
C ALA A 274 -4.27 8.40 12.01
N GLU A 275 -4.90 8.10 10.87
CA GLU A 275 -5.84 9.01 10.21
C GLU A 275 -7.11 9.26 11.06
N LYS A 276 -7.39 10.55 11.29
CA LYS A 276 -8.58 11.12 11.95
C LYS A 276 -8.83 10.62 13.38
N GLY A 277 -8.26 11.35 14.35
CA GLY A 277 -8.74 11.47 15.73
C GLY A 277 -9.16 10.15 16.39
N SER A 278 -8.18 9.26 16.61
CA SER A 278 -8.16 8.00 17.40
C SER A 278 -9.32 7.00 17.31
N ASP A 279 -10.57 7.45 17.30
CA ASP A 279 -11.73 6.60 17.57
C ASP A 279 -12.29 5.97 16.28
N LYS A 280 -12.38 6.74 15.17
CA LYS A 280 -12.83 6.19 13.88
C LYS A 280 -11.70 5.41 13.19
N GLY A 281 -10.50 6.00 13.07
CA GLY A 281 -9.32 5.33 12.50
C GLY A 281 -8.93 4.07 13.28
N GLY A 282 -8.99 4.14 14.61
CA GLY A 282 -8.77 2.97 15.48
C GLY A 282 -9.80 1.86 15.31
N GLN A 283 -11.08 2.21 15.13
CA GLN A 283 -12.14 1.22 14.87
C GLN A 283 -11.99 0.58 13.49
N THR A 284 -11.77 1.38 12.44
CA THR A 284 -11.53 0.86 11.08
C THR A 284 -10.29 -0.03 11.06
N TYR A 285 -9.19 0.39 11.67
CA TYR A 285 -7.98 -0.42 11.81
C TYR A 285 -8.28 -1.78 12.47
N LYS A 286 -9.03 -1.77 13.58
CA LYS A 286 -9.39 -2.99 14.30
C LYS A 286 -10.24 -3.92 13.44
N GLU A 287 -11.33 -3.41 12.85
CA GLU A 287 -12.26 -4.19 12.03
C GLU A 287 -11.58 -4.75 10.78
N ARG A 288 -10.75 -3.94 10.11
CA ARG A 288 -10.12 -4.29 8.83
C ARG A 288 -8.90 -5.19 8.99
N TYR A 289 -8.02 -4.89 9.93
CA TYR A 289 -6.73 -5.59 10.06
C TYR A 289 -6.74 -6.62 11.18
N LEU A 290 -7.12 -6.23 12.40
CA LEU A 290 -6.98 -7.12 13.57
C LEU A 290 -8.04 -8.24 13.60
N GLU A 291 -9.30 -7.92 13.29
CA GLU A 291 -10.39 -8.90 13.31
C GLU A 291 -10.30 -9.88 12.13
N THR A 292 -9.61 -9.50 11.05
CA THR A 292 -9.46 -10.35 9.86
C THR A 292 -8.16 -11.13 9.80
N LEU A 293 -7.25 -11.04 10.79
CA LEU A 293 -5.96 -11.75 10.78
C LEU A 293 -6.05 -13.26 10.51
N ASP A 294 -7.18 -13.89 10.83
CA ASP A 294 -7.48 -15.32 10.61
C ASP A 294 -8.36 -15.60 9.39
N LYS A 295 -8.68 -14.58 8.59
CA LYS A 295 -9.46 -14.72 7.36
C LYS A 295 -8.59 -15.35 6.28
N TYR A 296 -8.88 -16.60 5.98
CA TYR A 296 -8.27 -17.30 4.85
C TYR A 296 -8.89 -16.82 3.53
N GLU A 297 -8.04 -16.48 2.57
CA GLU A 297 -8.39 -16.33 1.16
C GLU A 297 -7.39 -17.09 0.31
N ASP A 298 -7.87 -17.73 -0.76
CA ASP A 298 -6.99 -18.40 -1.71
C ASP A 298 -6.09 -17.36 -2.39
N GLY A 299 -4.89 -17.77 -2.79
CA GLY A 299 -3.88 -16.85 -3.33
C GLY A 299 -3.04 -16.16 -2.27
N ARG A 300 -2.49 -15.00 -2.59
CA ARG A 300 -1.43 -14.35 -1.76
C ARG A 300 -1.93 -13.69 -0.48
N GLY A 301 -3.17 -13.20 -0.46
CA GLY A 301 -3.62 -12.25 0.56
C GLY A 301 -3.60 -12.79 2.01
N LYS A 302 -3.63 -14.11 2.20
CA LYS A 302 -3.40 -14.72 3.53
C LYS A 302 -2.01 -14.41 4.12
N TYR A 303 -0.98 -14.28 3.28
CA TYR A 303 0.40 -14.00 3.71
C TYR A 303 0.61 -12.55 4.15
N TYR A 304 -0.19 -11.62 3.65
CA TYR A 304 -0.19 -10.22 4.09
C TYR A 304 -0.56 -10.15 5.57
N ARG A 305 -1.61 -10.88 5.95
CA ARG A 305 -2.12 -10.93 7.33
C ARG A 305 -1.17 -11.68 8.25
N ILE A 306 -0.57 -12.75 7.77
CA ILE A 306 0.45 -13.50 8.52
C ILE A 306 1.67 -12.61 8.78
N GLY A 307 2.25 -11.99 7.75
CA GLY A 307 3.40 -11.12 7.91
C GLY A 307 3.11 -9.90 8.77
N MET A 308 1.93 -9.27 8.64
CA MET A 308 1.50 -8.20 9.54
C MET A 308 1.39 -8.68 10.99
N ALA A 309 0.82 -9.86 11.25
CA ALA A 309 0.75 -10.42 12.60
C ALA A 309 2.16 -10.64 13.19
N LYS A 310 3.12 -11.11 12.38
CA LYS A 310 4.53 -11.25 12.79
C LYS A 310 5.15 -9.89 13.15
N CYS A 311 4.92 -8.85 12.34
CA CYS A 311 5.37 -7.47 12.63
C CYS A 311 4.81 -6.95 13.96
N LEU A 312 3.51 -7.14 14.21
CA LEU A 312 2.86 -6.73 15.46
C LEU A 312 3.41 -7.49 16.68
N ILE A 313 3.79 -8.76 16.52
CA ILE A 313 4.44 -9.54 17.58
C ILE A 313 5.88 -9.04 17.81
N LEU A 314 6.61 -8.73 16.74
CA LEU A 314 7.96 -8.17 16.83
C LEU A 314 7.99 -6.82 17.55
N ASP A 315 6.99 -5.97 17.37
CA ASP A 315 6.85 -4.72 18.14
C ASP A 315 6.86 -4.95 19.65
N GLN A 316 6.36 -6.09 20.10
CA GLN A 316 6.32 -6.45 21.51
C GLN A 316 7.59 -7.15 22.00
N LEU A 317 8.15 -8.06 21.20
CA LEU A 317 9.30 -8.89 21.59
C LEU A 317 10.65 -8.19 21.37
N SER A 318 10.73 -7.32 20.37
CA SER A 318 11.94 -6.60 19.99
C SER A 318 11.57 -5.21 19.45
N PRO A 319 11.20 -4.24 20.31
CA PRO A 319 10.61 -2.96 19.88
C PRO A 319 11.38 -2.22 18.77
N ASP A 320 12.71 -2.31 18.80
CA ASP A 320 13.64 -1.63 17.89
C ASP A 320 13.95 -2.46 16.61
N TRP A 321 13.19 -3.52 16.33
CA TRP A 321 13.46 -4.44 15.20
C TRP A 321 13.48 -3.76 13.82
N LYS A 322 12.75 -2.64 13.69
CA LYS A 322 12.59 -1.89 12.43
C LYS A 322 13.83 -1.05 12.10
N GLU A 323 14.53 -0.56 13.12
CA GLU A 323 15.77 0.22 12.96
C GLU A 323 16.92 -0.62 12.41
N THR A 324 16.86 -1.94 12.62
CA THR A 324 17.90 -2.89 12.24
C THR A 324 17.39 -3.96 11.28
N MET A 325 16.26 -3.68 10.61
CA MET A 325 15.60 -4.64 9.75
C MET A 325 16.52 -5.09 8.61
N ASP A 326 16.81 -6.39 8.58
CA ASP A 326 17.61 -7.04 7.55
C ASP A 326 16.69 -7.84 6.62
N PHE A 327 16.37 -7.26 5.46
CA PHE A 327 15.52 -7.89 4.44
C PHE A 327 16.13 -9.16 3.83
N SER A 328 17.40 -9.50 4.10
CA SER A 328 17.94 -10.80 3.70
C SER A 328 17.39 -11.96 4.54
N LYS A 329 16.75 -11.65 5.68
CA LYS A 329 16.11 -12.61 6.58
C LYS A 329 14.60 -12.58 6.43
N SER A 330 13.98 -13.73 6.62
CA SER A 330 12.52 -13.85 6.76
C SER A 330 12.03 -13.30 8.10
N LEU A 331 10.74 -12.94 8.17
CA LEU A 331 10.09 -12.55 9.44
C LEU A 331 10.14 -13.68 10.49
N ASP A 332 10.23 -14.94 10.07
CA ASP A 332 10.40 -16.07 10.98
C ASP A 332 11.74 -16.06 11.69
N GLU A 333 12.82 -15.83 10.93
CA GLU A 333 14.16 -15.74 11.49
C GLU A 333 14.25 -14.57 12.48
N MET A 334 13.61 -13.44 12.15
CA MET A 334 13.50 -12.31 13.08
C MET A 334 12.73 -12.66 14.35
N LEU A 335 11.62 -13.42 14.23
CA LEU A 335 10.87 -13.90 15.40
C LEU A 335 11.69 -14.88 16.25
N ASP A 336 12.40 -15.80 15.63
CA ASP A 336 13.24 -16.79 16.30
C ASP A 336 14.39 -16.10 17.07
N GLU A 337 14.99 -15.06 16.48
CA GLU A 337 15.99 -14.19 17.12
C GLU A 337 15.39 -13.43 18.32
N ALA A 338 14.23 -12.80 18.14
CA ALA A 338 13.55 -12.06 19.19
C ALA A 338 13.17 -12.96 20.38
N VAL A 339 12.61 -14.14 20.12
CA VAL A 339 12.26 -15.14 21.14
C VAL A 339 13.49 -15.67 21.88
N SER A 340 14.64 -15.78 21.20
CA SER A 340 15.90 -16.21 21.80
C SER A 340 16.54 -15.12 22.67
N ALA A 341 16.31 -13.85 22.35
CA ALA A 341 16.84 -12.70 23.09
C ALA A 341 16.09 -12.39 24.39
N VAL A 342 14.83 -12.83 24.53
CA VAL A 342 14.06 -12.72 25.77
C VAL A 342 14.71 -13.57 26.88
N LYS A 343 15.20 -12.91 27.93
CA LYS A 343 15.91 -13.53 29.05
C LYS A 343 14.99 -14.03 30.14
#